data_AF-A0A522DC82-F1
#
_entry.id   AF-A0A522DC82-F1
#
_cell.length_a   1.000
_cell.length_b   1.000
_cell.length_c   1.000
_cell.angle_alpha   90.00
_cell.angle_beta   90.00
_cell.angle_gamma   90.00
#
_symmetry.space_group_name_H-M   'P 1'
#
loop_
_entity.id
_entity.type
_entity.pdbx_description
1 polymer ?
#
loop_
_entity_poly.entity_id
_entity_poly.type
_entity_poly.pdbx_seq_one_letter_code
_entity_poly.pdbx_strand_id
1 'polypeptide(L)' 'MIWSELPEWVRYLICGLFLFSLMSMSAVILSRAGKSPYWALFTVVPHLAVIAVWFFAFTKWPKVDA' A
#
# COMPACT_ATOMS: atom_id res chain seq x y z
N MET A 1 -11.98 8.87 23.81
CA MET A 1 -11.11 8.49 22.68
C MET A 1 -10.82 7.00 22.84
N ILE A 2 -11.56 6.11 22.17
CA ILE A 2 -11.54 4.64 22.45
C ILE A 2 -10.13 4.01 22.30
N TRP A 3 -9.24 4.65 21.55
CA TRP A 3 -7.86 4.23 21.29
C TRP A 3 -6.93 4.24 22.51
N SER A 4 -7.25 5.00 23.57
CA SER A 4 -6.44 5.06 24.80
C SER A 4 -6.70 3.89 25.75
N GLU A 5 -7.88 3.27 25.67
CA GLU A 5 -8.32 2.21 26.59
C GLU A 5 -7.86 0.80 26.15
N LEU A 6 -7.29 0.68 24.94
CA LEU A 6 -6.88 -0.60 24.37
C LEU A 6 -5.48 -1.00 24.88
N PRO A 7 -5.26 -2.29 25.19
CA PRO A 7 -3.92 -2.79 25.50
C PRO A 7 -2.94 -2.50 24.35
N GLU A 8 -1.69 -2.16 24.71
CA GLU A 8 -0.68 -1.72 23.73
C GLU A 8 -0.42 -2.76 22.63
N TRP A 9 -0.40 -4.05 22.99
CA TRP A 9 -0.22 -5.14 22.04
C TRP A 9 -1.34 -5.20 20.99
N VAL A 10 -2.59 -4.91 21.37
CA VAL A 10 -3.73 -4.85 20.44
C VAL A 10 -3.56 -3.69 19.48
N ARG A 11 -3.13 -2.53 20.00
CA ARG A 11 -2.90 -1.33 19.20
C ARG A 11 -1.82 -1.56 18.15
N TYR A 12 -0.70 -2.20 18.53
CA TYR A 12 0.36 -2.55 17.58
C TYR A 12 -0.07 -3.61 16.57
N LEU A 13 -0.88 -4.59 17.00
CA LEU A 13 -1.40 -5.63 16.11
C LEU A 13 -2.35 -5.05 15.05
N ILE A 14 -3.25 -4.14 15.43
CA ILE A 14 -4.15 -3.45 14.50
C ILE A 14 -3.35 -2.60 13.50
N CYS A 15 -2.37 -1.81 13.98
CA CYS A 15 -1.50 -1.04 13.08
C CYS A 15 -0.72 -1.95 12.12
N GLY A 16 -0.18 -3.07 12.61
CA GLY A 16 0.54 -4.05 11.81
C GLY A 16 -0.35 -4.68 10.72
N LEU A 17 -1.55 -5.12 11.08
CA LEU A 17 -2.52 -5.67 10.13
C LEU A 17 -2.93 -4.65 9.07
N PHE A 18 -3.13 -3.39 9.47
CA PHE A 18 -3.48 -2.31 8.56
C PHE A 18 -2.37 -2.10 7.52
N LEU A 19 -1.12 -1.95 7.98
CA LEU A 19 0.05 -1.81 7.09
C LEU A 19 0.24 -3.03 6.18
N PHE A 20 0.11 -4.24 6.73
CA PHE A 20 0.22 -5.49 5.97
C PHE A 20 -0.83 -5.60 4.87
N SER A 21 -2.09 -5.22 5.16
CA SER A 21 -3.16 -5.23 4.18
C SER A 21 -2.91 -4.24 3.04
N LEU A 22 -2.44 -3.03 3.35
CA LEU A 22 -2.07 -2.02 2.36
C LEU A 22 -0.91 -2.47 1.47
N MET A 23 0.12 -3.08 2.05
CA MET A 23 1.25 -3.66 1.29
C MET A 23 0.78 -4.78 0.37
N SER A 24 -0.08 -5.66 0.86
CA SER A 24 -0.62 -6.79 0.07
C SER A 24 -1.47 -6.29 -1.11
N MET A 25 -2.37 -5.33 -0.87
CA MET A 25 -3.21 -4.75 -1.93
C MET A 25 -2.37 -4.02 -2.98
N SER A 26 -1.39 -3.20 -2.56
CA SER A 26 -0.51 -2.50 -3.48
C SER A 26 0.34 -3.46 -4.31
N ALA A 27 0.90 -4.53 -3.71
CA ALA A 27 1.64 -5.56 -4.45
C ALA A 27 0.79 -6.27 -5.52
N VAL A 28 -0.48 -6.58 -5.21
CA VAL A 28 -1.42 -7.19 -6.17
C VAL A 28 -1.71 -6.23 -7.33
N ILE A 29 -1.97 -4.95 -7.05
CA ILE A 29 -2.19 -3.95 -8.10
C ILE A 29 -0.94 -3.83 -8.98
N LEU A 30 0.24 -3.81 -8.36
CA LEU A 30 1.50 -3.63 -9.05
C LEU A 30 1.87 -4.80 -9.96
N SER A 31 1.68 -6.02 -9.46
CA SER A 31 1.89 -7.25 -10.24
C SER A 31 0.95 -7.31 -11.45
N ARG A 32 -0.31 -6.88 -11.28
CA ARG A 32 -1.28 -6.77 -12.39
C ARG A 32 -0.91 -5.68 -13.40
N ALA A 33 -0.20 -4.65 -12.96
CA ALA A 33 0.32 -3.59 -13.82
C ALA A 33 1.68 -3.94 -14.48
N GLY A 34 2.22 -5.15 -14.24
CA GLY A 34 3.48 -5.60 -14.84
C GLY A 34 4.74 -4.93 -14.27
N LYS A 35 4.63 -4.24 -13.11
CA LYS A 35 5.78 -3.62 -12.44
C LYS A 35 6.28 -4.48 -11.28
N SER A 36 7.55 -4.30 -10.91
CA SER A 36 8.21 -5.11 -9.88
C SER A 36 7.55 -4.92 -8.50
N PRO A 37 7.05 -5.97 -7.83
CA PRO A 37 6.24 -5.86 -6.60
C PRO A 37 6.94 -5.13 -5.44
N TYR A 38 8.26 -4.96 -5.51
CA TYR A 38 9.04 -4.15 -4.58
C TYR A 38 8.58 -2.70 -4.44
N TRP A 39 7.89 -2.11 -5.43
CA TRP A 39 7.33 -0.76 -5.24
C TRP A 39 6.26 -0.69 -4.16
N ALA A 40 5.66 -1.81 -3.76
CA ALA A 40 4.73 -1.87 -2.64
C ALA A 40 5.38 -1.49 -1.30
N LEU A 41 6.71 -1.58 -1.18
CA LEU A 41 7.47 -1.13 -0.01
C LEU A 41 7.43 0.39 0.15
N PHE A 42 7.36 1.14 -0.96
CA PHE A 42 7.24 2.60 -0.91
C PHE A 42 5.88 3.06 -0.37
N THR A 43 4.86 2.22 -0.42
CA THR A 43 3.52 2.51 0.13
C THR A 43 3.53 2.60 1.67
N VAL A 44 4.55 2.05 2.34
CA VAL A 44 4.69 2.13 3.80
C VAL A 44 5.00 3.56 4.26
N VAL A 45 5.67 4.35 3.41
CA VAL A 45 5.96 5.76 3.68
C VAL A 45 4.83 6.60 3.09
N PRO A 46 4.00 7.29 3.90
CA PRO A 46 2.80 7.95 3.41
C PRO A 46 3.08 9.01 2.33
N HIS A 47 4.22 9.70 2.40
CA HIS A 47 4.63 10.66 1.37
C HIS A 47 5.00 9.98 0.05
N LEU A 48 5.67 8.82 0.10
CA LEU A 48 6.05 8.07 -1.09
C LEU A 48 4.84 7.36 -1.70
N ALA A 49 3.84 6.99 -0.89
CA ALA A 49 2.58 6.44 -1.37
C ALA A 49 1.86 7.42 -2.31
N VAL A 50 1.78 8.71 -1.97
CA VAL A 50 1.16 9.74 -2.83
C VAL A 50 1.91 9.88 -4.14
N ILE A 51 3.25 9.93 -4.10
CA ILE A 51 4.10 10.01 -5.30
C ILE A 51 3.95 8.76 -6.15
N ALA A 52 3.92 7.57 -5.54
CA ALA A 52 3.76 6.30 -6.24
C ALA A 52 2.40 6.21 -6.93
N VAL A 53 1.31 6.63 -6.27
CA VAL A 53 -0.03 6.71 -6.87
C VAL A 53 -0.03 7.68 -8.04
N TRP A 54 0.63 8.83 -7.90
CA TRP A 54 0.75 9.82 -8.98
C TRP A 54 1.51 9.23 -10.19
N PHE A 55 2.68 8.63 -9.97
CA PHE A 55 3.42 7.92 -11.02
C PHE A 55 2.58 6.81 -11.67
N PHE A 56 1.83 6.04 -10.88
CA PHE A 56 0.95 4.99 -11.40
C PHE A 56 -0.19 5.53 -12.26
N ALA A 57 -0.78 6.66 -11.88
CA ALA A 57 -1.85 7.30 -12.62
C ALA A 57 -1.39 7.77 -14.01
N PHE A 58 -0.14 8.25 -14.13
CA PHE A 58 0.41 8.71 -15.42
C PHE A 58 1.15 7.64 -16.22
N THR A 59 1.45 6.47 -15.64
CA THR A 59 2.02 5.37 -16.41
C THR A 59 0.96 4.69 -17.27
N LYS A 60 1.28 4.43 -18.55
CA LYS A 60 0.41 3.65 -19.44
C LYS A 60 0.15 2.27 -18.85
N TRP A 61 -1.13 1.94 -18.70
CA TRP A 61 -1.56 0.65 -18.19
C TRP A 61 -1.48 -0.38 -19.32
N PRO A 62 -0.78 -1.52 -19.13
CA PRO A 62 -0.57 -2.49 -20.20
C PRO A 62 -1.84 -3.21 -20.69
N LYS A 63 -3.00 -2.97 -20.04
CA LYS A 63 -4.29 -3.60 -20.37
C LYS A 63 -5.29 -2.71 -21.08
N VAL A 64 -4.95 -1.46 -21.39
CA VAL A 64 -5.87 -0.55 -22.09
C VAL A 64 -5.67 -0.57 -23.61
N ASP A 65 -4.50 -1.03 -24.09
CA ASP A 65 -4.14 -1.09 -25.52
C ASP A 65 -4.09 -2.53 -26.08
N ALA A 66 -4.94 -3.45 -25.59
CA ALA A 66 -5.07 -4.81 -26.13
C ALA A 66 -6.49 -5.06 -26.67
#